data_AF-A0A5C7J6K2-F1
#
_entry.id   AF-A0A5C7J6K2-F1
#
_cell.length_a   1.000
_cell.length_b   1.000
_cell.length_c   1.000
_cell.angle_alpha   90.00
_cell.angle_beta   90.00
_cell.angle_gamma   90.00
#
_symmetry.space_group_name_H-M   'P 1'
#
loop_
_entity.id
_entity.type
_entity.pdbx_description
1 polymer ?
#
loop_
_entity_poly.entity_id
_entity_poly.type
_entity_poly.pdbx_seq_one_letter_code
_entity_poly.pdbx_strand_id
1 'polypeptide(L)'
;MYRWLFVAAVLLAELLAMTIAFETPEIRGGGRLADLLVGNLALIAKTLVAFAACLFILAFRMNGDVRAAFLVPGDRRWSLWLALHLVLMAAFWFLTGSMLGTASEASVSRVGLWFLSGGLAVAPLLCIAAPLESWRSIARTYSRQIVLCGCVAILIVAGSTMAQLLWPLLAEVTLQSVKWVLSAFYPLADHGSKHVVGTLTFAVDVAPQCSGIEGIGMILVFVGLYVWLFRAQLRFPAALWLFPIGVAAIWTANVLRIVALIAIGSSFSSEIALGGFHSQAGWIGFCGVSLALIMIADRVSRPRGQAFATATQEESSDGVRALILPLMVSLGASMLVDAASSGTFRVGYPLIAVATLAVIWYYRSHYRSYVGLPDAATVGIALAVFIAWLLLVPPDPERGAMLAADLRELPAGMQILWLVFRVAGSVIAVPIVEELAFRGYLLPRLAGHPPGGLGFKRAPWLAIAVSSGMFGLMHANWLAGFLAGAGFAFALIRRNRMGDAIWAHAICNGLIALAAIAFGRWDLWA
;
A
#
# COMPACT_ATOMS: atom_id res chain seq x y z
N MET A 1 -22.22 -6.74 15.28
CA MET A 1 -20.91 -6.61 14.57
C MET A 1 -21.09 -6.34 13.08
N TYR A 2 -21.84 -7.17 12.34
CA TYR A 2 -22.03 -7.00 10.88
C TYR A 2 -22.63 -5.63 10.45
N ARG A 3 -23.53 -5.04 11.25
CA ARG A 3 -24.16 -3.73 10.96
C ARG A 3 -23.18 -2.55 10.97
N TRP A 4 -22.26 -2.51 11.94
CA TRP A 4 -21.22 -1.47 11.98
C TRP A 4 -20.30 -1.59 10.77
N LEU A 5 -19.81 -2.81 10.49
CA LEU A 5 -18.92 -3.06 9.36
C LEU A 5 -19.59 -2.68 8.04
N PHE A 6 -20.89 -2.96 7.90
CA PHE A 6 -21.69 -2.51 6.76
C PHE A 6 -21.72 -0.98 6.65
N VAL A 7 -22.05 -0.25 7.73
CA VAL A 7 -22.06 1.23 7.72
C VAL A 7 -20.69 1.81 7.37
N ALA A 8 -19.61 1.27 7.94
CA ALA A 8 -18.25 1.69 7.63
C ALA A 8 -17.88 1.42 6.16
N ALA A 9 -18.30 0.28 5.61
CA ALA A 9 -18.08 -0.06 4.20
C ALA A 9 -18.85 0.87 3.26
N VAL A 10 -20.11 1.21 3.58
CA VAL A 10 -20.91 2.16 2.81
C VAL A 10 -20.26 3.54 2.81
N LEU A 11 -19.91 4.09 3.98
CA LEU A 11 -19.24 5.40 4.07
C LEU A 11 -17.91 5.44 3.32
N LEU A 12 -17.14 4.35 3.37
CA LEU A 12 -15.87 4.26 2.63
C LEU A 12 -16.10 4.24 1.12
N ALA A 13 -17.07 3.46 0.65
CA ALA A 13 -17.42 3.39 -0.77
C ALA A 13 -17.93 4.74 -1.29
N GLU A 14 -18.76 5.44 -0.51
CA GLU A 14 -19.29 6.75 -0.87
C GLU A 14 -18.21 7.84 -0.87
N LEU A 15 -17.31 7.83 0.12
CA LEU A 15 -16.16 8.74 0.15
C LEU A 15 -15.28 8.56 -1.08
N LEU A 16 -15.01 7.30 -1.46
CA LEU A 16 -14.24 6.99 -2.66
C LEU A 16 -14.96 7.44 -3.92
N ALA A 17 -16.27 7.16 -4.05
CA ALA A 17 -17.08 7.57 -5.19
C ALA A 17 -17.10 9.11 -5.36
N MET A 18 -17.27 9.85 -4.25
CA MET A 18 -17.24 11.31 -4.24
C MET A 18 -15.86 11.85 -4.66
N THR A 19 -14.78 11.26 -4.15
CA THR A 19 -13.41 11.70 -4.46
C THR A 19 -13.06 11.43 -5.93
N ILE A 20 -13.57 10.34 -6.52
CA ILE A 20 -13.36 10.01 -7.94
C ILE A 20 -14.19 10.90 -8.85
N ALA A 21 -15.43 11.22 -8.47
CA ALA A 21 -16.35 11.97 -9.31
C ALA A 21 -16.14 13.49 -9.29
N PHE A 22 -15.56 14.03 -8.23
CA PHE A 22 -15.40 15.47 -8.04
C PHE A 22 -13.96 15.84 -7.71
N GLU A 23 -13.29 16.50 -8.64
CA GLU A 23 -12.04 17.22 -8.36
C GLU A 23 -12.36 18.50 -7.58
N THR A 24 -11.45 18.94 -6.71
CA THR A 24 -11.60 20.20 -5.96
C THR A 24 -10.99 21.38 -6.74
N PRO A 25 -11.77 22.21 -7.46
CA PRO A 25 -11.27 23.44 -8.07
C PRO A 25 -10.95 24.52 -7.03
N GLU A 26 -10.17 25.52 -7.45
CA GLU A 26 -9.98 26.77 -6.70
C GLU A 26 -11.28 27.61 -6.72
N ILE A 27 -12.16 27.39 -5.74
CA ILE A 27 -13.37 28.21 -5.57
C ILE A 27 -13.00 29.51 -4.86
N ARG A 28 -13.37 30.67 -5.44
CA ARG A 28 -13.28 31.99 -4.79
C ARG A 28 -14.61 32.32 -4.11
N GLY A 29 -14.59 32.82 -2.88
CA GLY A 29 -15.81 33.18 -2.15
C GLY A 29 -16.27 34.61 -2.43
N GLY A 30 -17.56 34.86 -2.24
CA GLY A 30 -18.16 36.20 -2.41
C GLY A 30 -18.19 37.05 -1.12
N GLY A 31 -17.22 36.88 -0.21
CA GLY A 31 -17.12 37.65 1.04
C GLY A 31 -16.34 36.98 2.18
N ARG A 32 -15.84 37.76 3.15
CA ARG A 32 -14.84 37.37 4.19
C ARG A 32 -15.03 36.01 4.86
N LEU A 33 -16.26 35.62 5.24
CA LEU A 33 -16.53 34.33 5.91
C LEU A 33 -16.68 33.18 4.89
N ALA A 34 -17.26 33.46 3.72
CA ALA A 34 -17.32 32.49 2.63
C ALA A 34 -15.92 32.20 2.10
N ASP A 35 -15.09 33.23 1.91
CA ASP A 35 -13.68 33.11 1.53
C ASP A 35 -12.89 32.27 2.53
N LEU A 36 -13.13 32.47 3.83
CA LEU A 36 -12.48 31.67 4.87
C LEU A 36 -12.89 30.20 4.80
N LEU A 37 -14.19 29.90 4.68
CA LEU A 37 -14.70 28.52 4.69
C LEU A 37 -14.40 27.77 3.38
N VAL A 38 -14.52 28.46 2.25
CA VAL A 38 -14.26 27.92 0.92
C VAL A 38 -12.76 27.78 0.69
N GLY A 39 -11.97 28.81 1.03
CA GLY A 39 -10.51 28.76 0.95
C GLY A 39 -9.88 27.71 1.86
N ASN A 40 -10.56 27.33 2.96
CA ASN A 40 -10.12 26.25 3.85
C ASN A 40 -10.93 24.95 3.71
N LEU A 41 -11.74 24.79 2.66
CA LEU A 41 -12.61 23.62 2.49
C LEU A 41 -11.81 22.31 2.50
N ALA A 42 -10.69 22.30 1.78
CA ALA A 42 -9.76 21.17 1.77
C ALA A 42 -9.17 20.88 3.15
N LEU A 43 -8.90 21.91 3.96
CA LEU A 43 -8.37 21.77 5.32
C LEU A 43 -9.42 21.19 6.27
N ILE A 44 -10.67 21.66 6.17
CA ILE A 44 -11.81 21.17 6.94
C ILE A 44 -12.07 19.70 6.60
N ALA A 45 -12.12 19.35 5.31
CA ALA A 45 -12.30 17.97 4.84
C ALA A 45 -11.19 17.05 5.37
N LYS A 46 -9.91 17.44 5.24
CA LYS A 46 -8.77 16.70 5.81
C LYS A 46 -8.91 16.48 7.32
N THR A 47 -9.38 17.49 8.06
CA THR A 47 -9.57 17.42 9.52
C THR A 47 -10.68 16.45 9.88
N LEU A 48 -11.80 16.47 9.16
CA LEU A 48 -12.92 15.55 9.38
C LEU A 48 -12.52 14.10 9.07
N VAL A 49 -11.76 13.86 8.00
CA VAL A 49 -11.23 12.53 7.67
C VAL A 49 -10.26 12.03 8.73
N ALA A 50 -9.31 12.86 9.16
CA ALA A 50 -8.38 12.52 10.24
C ALA A 50 -9.10 12.23 11.56
N PHE A 51 -10.13 13.01 11.88
CA PHE A 51 -10.98 12.81 13.06
C PHE A 51 -11.76 11.49 12.99
N ALA A 52 -12.40 11.20 11.85
CA ALA A 52 -13.12 9.95 11.63
C ALA A 52 -12.20 8.73 11.75
N ALA A 53 -10.97 8.81 11.22
CA ALA A 53 -9.97 7.77 11.35
C ALA A 53 -9.56 7.55 12.82
N CYS A 54 -9.34 8.62 13.59
CA CYS A 54 -9.03 8.53 15.02
C CYS A 54 -10.18 7.89 15.81
N LEU A 55 -11.43 8.30 15.53
CA LEU A 55 -12.62 7.71 16.14
C LEU A 55 -12.78 6.23 15.78
N PHE A 56 -12.48 5.83 14.55
CA PHE A 56 -12.51 4.44 14.12
C PHE A 56 -11.49 3.58 14.90
N ILE A 57 -10.26 4.07 15.05
CA ILE A 57 -9.21 3.40 15.84
C ILE A 57 -9.63 3.27 17.31
N LEU A 58 -10.18 4.36 17.88
CA LEU A 58 -10.68 4.39 19.25
C LEU A 58 -11.80 3.36 19.45
N ALA A 59 -12.77 3.32 18.53
CA ALA A 59 -13.88 2.37 18.55
C ALA A 59 -13.40 0.91 18.44
N PHE A 60 -12.41 0.64 17.58
CA PHE A 60 -11.82 -0.69 17.44
C PHE A 60 -11.13 -1.14 18.73
N ARG A 61 -10.45 -0.23 19.43
CA ARG A 61 -9.79 -0.51 20.72
C ARG A 61 -10.79 -0.75 21.84
N MET A 62 -11.91 -0.04 21.85
CA MET A 62 -12.94 -0.09 22.90
C MET A 62 -13.97 -1.20 22.69
N ASN A 63 -13.54 -2.28 22.04
CA ASN A 63 -14.35 -3.34 21.46
C ASN A 63 -15.37 -3.99 22.42
N GLY A 64 -15.20 -3.91 23.75
CA GLY A 64 -16.16 -4.46 24.73
C GLY A 64 -17.40 -3.59 24.90
N ASP A 65 -17.22 -2.38 25.44
CA ASP A 65 -18.30 -1.45 25.79
C ASP A 65 -19.03 -0.91 24.56
N VAL A 66 -18.26 -0.63 23.50
CA VAL A 66 -18.79 -0.20 22.21
C VAL A 66 -19.68 -1.32 21.68
N ARG A 67 -19.18 -2.56 21.54
CA ARG A 67 -20.00 -3.70 21.04
C ARG A 67 -21.27 -3.90 21.86
N ALA A 68 -21.22 -3.79 23.18
CA ALA A 68 -22.41 -3.92 24.03
C ALA A 68 -23.49 -2.89 23.64
N ALA A 69 -23.10 -1.65 23.34
CA ALA A 69 -24.00 -0.60 22.86
C ALA A 69 -24.58 -0.84 21.45
N PHE A 70 -23.92 -1.65 20.60
CA PHE A 70 -24.37 -2.05 19.24
C PHE A 70 -25.13 -3.39 19.19
N LEU A 71 -25.18 -4.14 20.29
CA LEU A 71 -25.86 -5.43 20.37
C LEU A 71 -27.31 -5.32 20.85
N VAL A 72 -27.81 -4.11 21.15
CA VAL A 72 -29.20 -3.88 21.56
C VAL A 72 -30.15 -4.38 20.46
N PRO A 73 -30.95 -5.44 20.71
CA PRO A 73 -31.92 -5.92 19.75
C PRO A 73 -33.00 -4.85 19.53
N GLY A 74 -33.28 -4.53 18.28
CA GLY A 74 -34.39 -3.68 17.91
C GLY A 74 -34.88 -4.05 16.53
N ASP A 75 -36.19 -4.27 16.41
CA ASP A 75 -36.92 -4.37 15.14
C ASP A 75 -36.89 -3.01 14.45
N ARG A 76 -35.77 -2.74 13.80
CA ARG A 76 -35.54 -1.49 13.09
C ARG A 76 -35.77 -1.72 11.62
N ARG A 77 -36.60 -0.86 11.02
CA ARG A 77 -36.78 -0.72 9.57
C ARG A 77 -35.48 -0.22 8.93
N TRP A 78 -34.46 -1.07 8.91
CA TRP A 78 -33.13 -0.77 8.36
C TRP A 78 -33.24 -0.34 6.90
N SER A 79 -34.20 -0.90 6.16
CA SER A 79 -34.54 -0.52 4.79
C SER A 79 -35.03 0.91 4.66
N LEU A 80 -35.81 1.41 5.62
CA LEU A 80 -36.30 2.81 5.64
C LEU A 80 -35.14 3.78 5.87
N TRP A 81 -34.28 3.49 6.84
CA TRP A 81 -33.11 4.34 7.12
C TRP A 81 -32.09 4.32 5.99
N LEU A 82 -31.91 3.16 5.34
CA LEU A 82 -31.05 3.03 4.18
C LEU A 82 -31.61 3.80 2.99
N ALA A 83 -32.92 3.71 2.74
CA ALA A 83 -33.59 4.49 1.69
C ALA A 83 -33.46 6.00 1.95
N LEU A 84 -33.67 6.44 3.19
CA LEU A 84 -33.49 7.85 3.57
C LEU A 84 -32.05 8.32 3.36
N HIS A 85 -31.06 7.50 3.74
CA HIS A 85 -29.65 7.78 3.49
C HIS A 85 -29.35 7.93 1.99
N LEU A 86 -29.80 7.00 1.15
CA LEU A 86 -29.58 7.06 -0.30
C LEU A 86 -30.19 8.33 -0.93
N VAL A 87 -31.38 8.75 -0.47
CA VAL A 87 -32.01 10.00 -0.92
C VAL A 87 -31.19 11.23 -0.50
N LEU A 88 -30.76 11.28 0.75
CA LEU A 88 -29.96 12.40 1.27
C LEU A 88 -28.56 12.45 0.65
N MET A 89 -27.97 11.28 0.37
CA MET A 89 -26.68 11.17 -0.32
C MET A 89 -26.81 11.61 -1.78
N ALA A 90 -27.89 11.24 -2.48
CA ALA A 90 -28.15 11.72 -3.85
C ALA A 90 -28.33 13.25 -3.89
N ALA A 91 -29.02 13.83 -2.90
CA ALA A 91 -29.14 15.28 -2.77
C ALA A 91 -27.78 15.94 -2.50
N PHE A 92 -26.97 15.35 -1.61
CA PHE A 92 -25.62 15.84 -1.32
C PHE A 92 -24.69 15.73 -2.54
N TRP A 93 -24.79 14.65 -3.32
CA TRP A 93 -24.06 14.47 -4.58
C TRP A 93 -24.39 15.57 -5.59
N PHE A 94 -25.69 15.84 -5.80
CA PHE A 94 -26.12 16.89 -6.72
C PHE A 94 -25.71 18.30 -6.25
N LEU A 95 -25.83 18.58 -4.95
CA LEU A 95 -25.35 19.83 -4.35
C LEU A 95 -23.84 19.98 -4.52
N THR A 96 -23.07 18.91 -4.32
CA THR A 96 -21.62 18.88 -4.51
C THR A 96 -21.24 19.17 -5.97
N GLY A 97 -21.90 18.53 -6.94
CA GLY A 97 -21.70 18.79 -8.36
C GLY A 97 -22.07 20.21 -8.78
N SER A 98 -23.16 20.78 -8.25
CA SER A 98 -23.53 22.18 -8.55
C SER A 98 -22.56 23.20 -7.93
N MET A 99 -22.00 22.88 -6.75
CA MET A 99 -21.05 23.73 -6.04
C MET A 99 -19.65 23.70 -6.66
N LEU A 100 -19.18 22.53 -7.13
CA LEU A 100 -17.84 22.37 -7.71
C LEU A 100 -17.83 22.57 -9.24
N GLY A 101 -18.94 22.35 -9.94
CA GLY A 101 -19.01 22.41 -11.41
C GLY A 101 -19.23 23.81 -12.01
N THR A 102 -19.48 24.84 -11.18
CA THR A 102 -19.66 26.22 -11.66
C THR A 102 -18.60 27.13 -11.06
N ALA A 103 -17.90 27.92 -11.89
CA ALA A 103 -16.95 28.95 -11.47
C ALA A 103 -17.65 30.19 -10.85
N SER A 104 -18.68 29.94 -10.04
CA SER A 104 -19.51 30.94 -9.37
C SER A 104 -18.98 31.17 -7.97
N GLU A 105 -18.92 32.44 -7.55
CA GLU A 105 -18.63 32.78 -6.15
C GLU A 105 -19.58 32.05 -5.21
N ALA A 106 -19.06 31.20 -4.33
CA ALA A 106 -19.88 30.46 -3.38
C ALA A 106 -20.34 31.39 -2.24
N SER A 107 -21.65 31.47 -2.00
CA SER A 107 -22.22 32.22 -0.87
C SER A 107 -22.12 31.42 0.43
N VAL A 108 -22.03 32.09 1.59
CA VAL A 108 -22.02 31.44 2.93
C VAL A 108 -23.20 30.49 3.09
N SER A 109 -24.37 30.88 2.58
CA SER A 109 -25.60 30.07 2.60
C SER A 109 -25.46 28.76 1.82
N ARG A 110 -24.81 28.78 0.66
CA ARG A 110 -24.56 27.58 -0.16
C ARG A 110 -23.57 26.65 0.50
N VAL A 111 -22.48 27.19 1.06
CA VAL A 111 -21.47 26.41 1.80
C VAL A 111 -22.09 25.79 3.06
N GLY A 112 -22.89 26.55 3.81
CA GLY A 112 -23.61 26.05 4.98
C GLY A 112 -24.60 24.94 4.63
N LEU A 113 -25.35 25.09 3.51
CA LEU A 113 -26.25 24.06 3.01
C LEU A 113 -25.50 22.79 2.58
N TRP A 114 -24.32 22.94 1.98
CA TRP A 114 -23.45 21.81 1.62
C TRP A 114 -22.98 21.03 2.85
N PHE A 115 -22.48 21.70 3.90
CA PHE A 115 -22.11 21.03 5.15
C PHE A 115 -23.32 20.36 5.84
N LEU A 116 -24.47 21.05 5.86
CA LEU A 116 -25.69 20.52 6.47
C LEU A 116 -26.17 19.26 5.74
N SER A 117 -26.21 19.29 4.40
CA SER A 117 -26.62 18.14 3.60
C SER A 117 -25.68 16.94 3.75
N GLY A 118 -24.36 17.17 3.81
CA GLY A 118 -23.39 16.11 4.13
C GLY A 118 -23.62 15.49 5.52
N GLY A 119 -23.83 16.32 6.54
CA GLY A 119 -24.14 15.84 7.90
C GLY A 119 -25.47 15.06 7.98
N LEU A 120 -26.50 15.53 7.27
CA LEU A 120 -27.79 14.86 7.18
C LEU A 120 -27.70 13.53 6.43
N ALA A 121 -26.85 13.42 5.40
CA ALA A 121 -26.63 12.16 4.69
C ALA A 121 -26.05 11.06 5.60
N VAL A 122 -25.20 11.42 6.57
CA VAL A 122 -24.57 10.46 7.50
C VAL A 122 -25.51 10.05 8.65
N ALA A 123 -26.45 10.91 9.06
CA ALA A 123 -27.29 10.67 10.24
C ALA A 123 -28.12 9.37 10.20
N PRO A 124 -28.78 8.98 9.09
CA PRO A 124 -29.51 7.71 9.02
C PRO A 124 -28.61 6.48 9.15
N LEU A 125 -27.37 6.54 8.65
CA LEU A 125 -26.40 5.45 8.80
C LEU A 125 -26.00 5.26 10.27
N LEU A 126 -25.84 6.36 11.02
CA LEU A 126 -25.59 6.28 12.47
C LEU A 126 -26.76 5.65 13.22
N CYS A 127 -28.01 5.88 12.78
CA CYS A 127 -29.22 5.25 13.32
C CYS A 127 -29.33 3.75 12.98
N ILE A 128 -28.83 3.33 11.80
CA ILE A 128 -28.67 1.91 11.44
C ILE A 128 -27.64 1.23 12.34
N ALA A 129 -26.55 1.93 12.63
CA ALA A 129 -25.49 1.44 13.49
C ALA A 129 -25.97 1.25 14.94
N ALA A 130 -26.46 2.30 15.61
CA ALA A 130 -26.88 2.24 17.01
C ALA A 130 -28.01 3.21 17.38
N PRO A 131 -28.74 2.95 18.50
CA PRO A 131 -29.72 3.89 19.07
C PRO A 131 -29.10 5.25 19.40
N LEU A 132 -29.90 6.32 19.37
CA LEU A 132 -29.44 7.66 19.77
C LEU A 132 -29.02 7.69 21.24
N GLU A 133 -29.68 6.89 22.09
CA GLU A 133 -29.36 6.73 23.51
C GLU A 133 -27.96 6.12 23.70
N SER A 134 -27.62 5.12 22.88
CA SER A 134 -26.28 4.52 22.85
C SER A 134 -25.22 5.53 22.41
N TRP A 135 -25.51 6.33 21.37
CA TRP A 135 -24.60 7.40 20.95
C TRP A 135 -24.42 8.49 22.01
N ARG A 136 -25.49 8.89 22.71
CA ARG A 136 -25.42 9.83 23.84
C ARG A 136 -24.62 9.26 25.00
N SER A 137 -24.79 7.97 25.31
CA SER A 137 -24.02 7.28 26.33
C SER A 137 -22.53 7.25 25.96
N ILE A 138 -22.18 6.83 24.74
CA ILE A 138 -20.80 6.82 24.23
C ILE A 138 -20.21 8.23 24.26
N ALA A 139 -20.94 9.24 23.79
CA ALA A 139 -20.47 10.62 23.76
C ALA A 139 -20.19 11.19 25.16
N ARG A 140 -20.99 10.83 26.17
CA ARG A 140 -20.77 11.24 27.56
C ARG A 140 -19.60 10.49 28.19
N THR A 141 -19.63 9.17 28.11
CA THR A 141 -18.62 8.28 28.72
C THR A 141 -17.23 8.52 28.15
N TYR A 142 -17.11 8.76 26.84
CA TYR A 142 -15.84 8.92 26.15
C TYR A 142 -15.59 10.35 25.64
N SER A 143 -16.28 11.34 26.21
CA SER A 143 -16.16 12.76 25.85
C SER A 143 -14.70 13.23 25.78
N ARG A 144 -13.89 12.88 26.78
CA ARG A 144 -12.46 13.23 26.82
C ARG A 144 -11.66 12.62 25.67
N GLN A 145 -11.90 11.34 25.35
CA GLN A 145 -11.21 10.63 24.27
C GLN A 145 -11.65 11.14 22.89
N ILE A 146 -12.93 11.51 22.73
CA ILE A 146 -13.46 12.13 21.51
C ILE A 146 -12.82 13.52 21.30
N VAL A 147 -12.76 14.35 22.35
CA VAL A 147 -12.07 15.64 22.28
C VAL A 147 -10.59 15.45 21.94
N LEU A 148 -9.93 14.46 22.54
CA LEU A 148 -8.54 14.12 22.20
C LEU A 148 -8.40 13.71 20.74
N CYS A 149 -9.32 12.92 20.17
CA CYS A 149 -9.31 12.61 18.73
C CYS A 149 -9.43 13.88 17.88
N GLY A 150 -10.24 14.86 18.31
CA GLY A 150 -10.37 16.16 17.65
C GLY A 150 -9.07 16.95 17.69
N CYS A 151 -8.43 17.05 18.85
CA CYS A 151 -7.11 17.67 19.00
C CYS A 151 -6.06 16.99 18.13
N VAL A 152 -6.02 15.65 18.12
CA VAL A 152 -5.07 14.88 17.30
C VAL A 152 -5.33 15.10 15.81
N ALA A 153 -6.58 15.13 15.36
CA ALA A 153 -6.93 15.41 13.97
C ALA A 153 -6.46 16.81 13.53
N ILE A 154 -6.67 17.82 14.38
CA ILE A 154 -6.17 19.17 14.14
C ILE A 154 -4.64 19.18 14.07
N LEU A 155 -3.95 18.48 14.98
CA LEU A 155 -2.49 18.37 14.97
C LEU A 155 -1.96 17.66 13.72
N ILE A 156 -2.63 16.60 13.25
CA ILE A 156 -2.28 15.90 12.00
C ILE A 156 -2.35 16.87 10.82
N VAL A 157 -3.45 17.61 10.71
CA VAL A 157 -3.65 18.56 9.62
C VAL A 157 -2.71 19.76 9.72
N ALA A 158 -2.54 20.32 10.92
CA ALA A 158 -1.58 21.39 11.17
C ALA A 158 -0.15 20.95 10.84
N GLY A 159 0.24 19.73 11.21
CA GLY A 159 1.52 19.14 10.85
C GLY A 159 1.69 18.96 9.33
N SER A 160 0.64 18.51 8.63
CA SER A 160 0.64 18.42 7.17
C SER A 160 0.76 19.79 6.49
N THR A 161 0.07 20.81 6.99
CA THR A 161 0.18 22.18 6.44
C THR A 161 1.55 22.78 6.76
N MET A 162 2.06 22.59 7.97
CA MET A 162 3.40 23.04 8.35
C MET A 162 4.48 22.40 7.47
N ALA A 163 4.34 21.10 7.15
CA ALA A 163 5.22 20.44 6.20
C ALA A 163 5.18 21.15 4.82
N GLN A 164 3.99 21.51 4.32
CA GLN A 164 3.86 22.28 3.07
C GLN A 164 4.42 23.72 3.15
N LEU A 165 4.62 24.28 4.34
CA LEU A 165 5.28 25.59 4.48
C LEU A 165 6.80 25.44 4.60
N LEU A 166 7.28 24.33 5.15
CA LEU A 166 8.71 24.07 5.38
C LEU A 166 9.42 23.44 4.18
N TRP A 167 8.70 22.87 3.21
CA TRP A 167 9.33 22.20 2.06
C TRP A 167 10.28 23.11 1.25
N PRO A 168 10.04 24.43 1.02
CA PRO A 168 10.96 25.25 0.24
C PRO A 168 12.31 25.41 0.94
N LEU A 169 12.29 25.56 2.27
CA LEU A 169 13.49 25.62 3.09
C LEU A 169 14.26 24.30 3.05
N LEU A 170 13.55 23.17 3.20
CA LEU A 170 14.16 21.85 3.13
C LEU A 170 14.73 21.54 1.74
N ALA A 171 14.04 21.99 0.67
CA ALA A 171 14.49 21.85 -0.70
C ALA A 171 15.80 22.63 -0.93
N GLU A 172 15.90 23.86 -0.43
CA GLU A 172 17.13 24.66 -0.51
C GLU A 172 18.31 23.96 0.18
N VAL A 173 18.12 23.50 1.42
CA VAL A 173 19.17 22.79 2.18
C VAL A 173 19.59 21.49 1.48
N THR A 174 18.62 20.75 0.94
CA THR A 174 18.86 19.52 0.17
C THR A 174 19.65 19.84 -1.10
N LEU A 175 19.26 20.86 -1.86
CA LEU A 175 19.93 21.28 -3.09
C LEU A 175 21.36 21.75 -2.83
N GLN A 176 21.60 22.53 -1.76
CA GLN A 176 22.94 22.94 -1.37
C GLN A 176 23.82 21.74 -1.01
N SER A 177 23.26 20.76 -0.28
CA SER A 177 23.95 19.52 0.08
C SER A 177 24.27 18.69 -1.17
N VAL A 178 23.35 18.58 -2.11
CA VAL A 178 23.56 17.91 -3.40
C VAL A 178 24.66 18.61 -4.19
N LYS A 179 24.62 19.95 -4.32
CA LYS A 179 25.66 20.73 -5.01
C LYS A 179 27.03 20.53 -4.37
N TRP A 180 27.10 20.52 -3.04
CA TRP A 180 28.35 20.32 -2.29
C TRP A 180 28.96 18.92 -2.53
N VAL A 181 28.14 17.86 -2.51
CA VAL A 181 28.64 16.51 -2.80
C VAL A 181 28.99 16.36 -4.28
N LEU A 182 28.15 16.87 -5.17
CA LEU A 182 28.31 16.69 -6.61
C LEU A 182 29.53 17.45 -7.16
N SER A 183 29.87 18.61 -6.60
CA SER A 183 31.04 19.41 -7.02
C SER A 183 32.38 18.70 -6.74
N ALA A 184 32.40 17.70 -5.87
CA ALA A 184 33.59 16.85 -5.66
C ALA A 184 33.87 15.93 -6.85
N PHE A 185 32.88 15.67 -7.72
CA PHE A 185 32.98 14.70 -8.81
C PHE A 185 32.73 15.31 -10.20
N TYR A 186 31.91 16.36 -10.31
CA TYR A 186 31.50 16.95 -11.58
C TYR A 186 31.55 18.49 -11.56
N PRO A 187 31.90 19.13 -12.71
CA PRO A 187 31.70 20.56 -12.87
C PRO A 187 30.20 20.86 -12.94
N LEU A 188 29.74 21.77 -12.07
CA LEU A 188 28.34 22.19 -12.01
C LEU A 188 28.05 23.25 -13.07
N ALA A 189 26.89 23.15 -13.70
CA ALA A 189 26.38 24.17 -14.61
C ALA A 189 25.38 25.09 -13.89
N ASP A 190 25.41 26.38 -14.21
CA ASP A 190 24.38 27.32 -13.78
C ASP A 190 23.21 27.29 -14.78
N HIS A 191 22.05 26.83 -14.30
CA HIS A 191 20.84 26.67 -15.11
C HIS A 191 19.82 27.82 -14.90
N GLY A 192 20.19 28.87 -14.15
CA GLY A 192 19.37 30.09 -13.99
C GLY A 192 18.06 29.92 -13.19
N SER A 193 17.77 28.71 -12.71
CA SER A 193 16.61 28.38 -11.87
C SER A 193 17.05 27.92 -10.49
N LYS A 194 16.35 28.40 -9.44
CA LYS A 194 16.67 28.07 -8.04
C LYS A 194 16.47 26.59 -7.70
N HIS A 195 15.64 25.88 -8.46
CA HIS A 195 15.29 24.47 -8.19
C HIS A 195 15.99 23.48 -9.12
N VAL A 196 16.84 23.96 -10.03
CA VAL A 196 17.57 23.11 -10.97
C VAL A 196 19.00 22.90 -10.49
N VAL A 197 19.43 21.63 -10.51
CA VAL A 197 20.82 21.24 -10.23
C VAL A 197 21.27 20.18 -11.23
N GLY A 198 22.50 20.33 -11.72
CA GLY A 198 23.01 19.45 -12.77
C GLY A 198 24.41 19.79 -13.26
N THR A 199 24.85 18.99 -14.21
CA THR A 199 26.04 19.21 -15.03
C THR A 199 25.65 19.94 -16.31
N LEU A 200 26.60 20.11 -17.24
CA LEU A 200 26.33 20.65 -18.58
C LEU A 200 25.48 19.70 -19.45
N THR A 201 25.51 18.39 -19.19
CA THR A 201 24.85 17.39 -20.03
C THR A 201 23.53 16.89 -19.45
N PHE A 202 23.34 17.00 -18.14
CA PHE A 202 22.16 16.50 -17.47
C PHE A 202 21.82 17.35 -16.24
N ALA A 203 20.55 17.73 -16.13
CA ALA A 203 20.03 18.53 -15.01
C ALA A 203 18.65 18.04 -14.59
N VAL A 204 18.35 18.24 -13.30
CA VAL A 204 17.09 17.82 -12.70
C VAL A 204 16.44 19.02 -12.03
N ASP A 205 15.15 19.21 -12.27
CA ASP A 205 14.30 20.14 -11.53
C ASP A 205 13.75 19.44 -10.29
N VAL A 206 14.02 19.98 -9.10
CA VAL A 206 13.67 19.37 -7.83
C VAL A 206 12.23 19.74 -7.46
N ALA A 207 11.31 18.82 -7.81
CA ALA A 207 9.92 18.87 -7.38
C ALA A 207 9.77 18.68 -5.85
N PRO A 208 8.61 19.02 -5.24
CA PRO A 208 8.38 18.87 -3.81
C PRO A 208 8.67 17.48 -3.24
N GLN A 209 8.41 16.42 -4.01
CA GLN A 209 8.68 15.02 -3.63
C GLN A 209 10.20 14.74 -3.48
N CYS A 210 11.03 15.50 -4.20
CA CYS A 210 12.49 15.38 -4.15
C CYS A 210 13.13 16.22 -3.03
N SER A 211 12.37 17.08 -2.35
CA SER A 211 12.85 17.85 -1.18
C SER A 211 13.24 16.98 0.02
N GLY A 212 12.80 15.72 0.05
CA GLY A 212 13.00 14.79 1.17
C GLY A 212 11.87 14.81 2.20
N ILE A 213 10.89 15.72 2.08
CA ILE A 213 9.81 15.85 3.06
C ILE A 213 8.90 14.62 3.12
N GLU A 214 8.64 13.98 1.98
CA GLU A 214 7.82 12.77 1.89
C GLU A 214 8.52 11.59 2.58
N GLY A 215 9.82 11.39 2.30
CA GLY A 215 10.64 10.37 2.95
C GLY A 215 10.71 10.56 4.47
N ILE A 216 10.86 11.81 4.94
CA ILE A 216 10.80 12.16 6.37
C ILE A 216 9.42 11.82 6.96
N GLY A 217 8.33 12.19 6.29
CA GLY A 217 6.98 11.84 6.73
C GLY A 217 6.79 10.33 6.87
N MET A 218 7.18 9.56 5.85
CA MET A 218 7.08 8.10 5.87
C MET A 218 7.92 7.47 6.97
N ILE A 219 9.17 7.93 7.19
CA ILE A 219 10.02 7.35 8.24
C ILE A 219 9.49 7.67 9.63
N LEU A 220 8.93 8.86 9.85
CA LEU A 220 8.33 9.24 11.12
C LEU A 220 7.10 8.40 11.44
N VAL A 221 6.24 8.14 10.44
CA VAL A 221 5.09 7.23 10.59
C VAL A 221 5.56 5.82 10.89
N PHE A 222 6.55 5.32 10.15
CA PHE A 222 7.10 3.99 10.34
C PHE A 222 7.72 3.82 11.74
N VAL A 223 8.61 4.72 12.16
CA VAL A 223 9.23 4.69 13.50
C VAL A 223 8.17 4.87 14.59
N GLY A 224 7.19 5.74 14.39
CA GLY A 224 6.06 5.92 15.32
C GLY A 224 5.27 4.63 15.52
N LEU A 225 4.91 3.95 14.43
CA LEU A 225 4.23 2.65 14.48
C LEU A 225 5.11 1.59 15.13
N TYR A 226 6.40 1.52 14.79
CA TYR A 226 7.34 0.57 15.36
C TYR A 226 7.48 0.79 16.89
N VAL A 227 7.70 2.03 17.32
CA VAL A 227 7.82 2.39 18.74
C VAL A 227 6.52 2.05 19.47
N TRP A 228 5.37 2.32 18.86
CA TRP A 228 4.07 2.00 19.46
C TRP A 228 3.83 0.49 19.61
N LEU A 229 4.06 -0.29 18.54
CA LEU A 229 3.86 -1.74 18.52
C LEU A 229 4.80 -2.47 19.49
N PHE A 230 6.07 -2.03 19.56
CA PHE A 230 7.11 -2.67 20.36
C PHE A 230 7.41 -1.94 21.67
N ARG A 231 6.57 -0.98 22.09
CA ARG A 231 6.80 -0.13 23.29
C ARG A 231 7.11 -0.90 24.58
N ALA A 232 6.61 -2.13 24.72
CA ALA A 232 6.89 -2.96 25.89
C ALA A 232 8.31 -3.57 25.89
N GLN A 233 8.93 -3.66 24.71
CA GLN A 233 10.26 -4.23 24.48
C GLN A 233 11.34 -3.15 24.35
N LEU A 234 10.95 -1.93 23.98
CA LEU A 234 11.84 -0.80 23.76
C LEU A 234 12.19 -0.07 25.07
N ARG A 235 13.43 0.42 25.18
CA ARG A 235 13.88 1.17 26.35
C ARG A 235 13.54 2.65 26.24
N PHE A 236 12.66 3.14 27.10
CA PHE A 236 12.36 4.57 27.20
C PHE A 236 13.30 5.26 28.21
N PRO A 237 13.76 6.51 27.93
CA PRO A 237 13.41 7.34 26.77
C PRO A 237 14.31 7.09 25.53
N ALA A 238 15.30 6.20 25.59
CA ALA A 238 16.28 5.99 24.52
C ALA A 238 15.66 5.67 23.15
N ALA A 239 14.52 4.97 23.10
CA ALA A 239 13.79 4.67 21.88
C ALA A 239 13.34 5.92 21.10
N LEU A 240 13.20 7.07 21.77
CA LEU A 240 12.85 8.33 21.11
C LEU A 240 13.96 8.86 20.21
N TRP A 241 15.22 8.43 20.39
CA TRP A 241 16.31 8.78 19.47
C TRP A 241 16.16 8.19 18.07
N LEU A 242 15.32 7.15 17.90
CA LEU A 242 15.03 6.59 16.59
C LEU A 242 14.38 7.62 15.64
N PHE A 243 13.63 8.60 16.16
CA PHE A 243 13.02 9.64 15.35
C PHE A 243 14.06 10.59 14.72
N PRO A 244 14.88 11.34 15.47
CA PRO A 244 15.87 12.24 14.87
C PRO A 244 16.93 11.50 14.04
N ILE A 245 17.35 10.30 14.48
CA ILE A 245 18.28 9.46 13.68
C ILE A 245 17.62 9.05 12.37
N GLY A 246 16.36 8.62 12.40
CA GLY A 246 15.62 8.23 11.20
C GLY A 246 15.43 9.39 10.22
N VAL A 247 15.09 10.59 10.73
CA VAL A 247 14.98 11.81 9.91
C VAL A 247 16.32 12.15 9.24
N ALA A 248 17.41 12.16 10.00
CA ALA A 248 18.74 12.46 9.44
C ALA A 248 19.18 11.42 8.41
N ALA A 249 18.96 10.13 8.70
CA ALA A 249 19.33 9.04 7.81
C ALA A 249 18.55 9.07 6.50
N ILE A 250 17.21 9.24 6.55
CA ILE A 250 16.39 9.27 5.33
C ILE A 250 16.64 10.52 4.49
N TRP A 251 16.89 11.67 5.13
CA TRP A 251 17.27 12.89 4.43
C TRP A 251 18.62 12.73 3.74
N THR A 252 19.61 12.15 4.43
CA THR A 252 20.93 11.85 3.84
C THR A 252 20.81 10.88 2.66
N ALA A 253 19.98 9.83 2.79
CA ALA A 253 19.70 8.91 1.70
C ALA A 253 19.06 9.62 0.50
N ASN A 254 18.20 10.62 0.72
CA ASN A 254 17.61 11.43 -0.34
C ASN A 254 18.65 12.32 -1.05
N VAL A 255 19.57 12.95 -0.30
CA VAL A 255 20.69 13.70 -0.89
C VAL A 255 21.54 12.79 -1.78
N LEU A 256 21.95 11.63 -1.27
CA LEU A 256 22.75 10.66 -2.03
C LEU A 256 22.00 10.13 -3.26
N ARG A 257 20.68 9.91 -3.15
CA ARG A 257 19.83 9.52 -4.28
C ARG A 257 19.88 10.56 -5.39
N ILE A 258 19.74 11.85 -5.09
CA ILE A 258 19.76 12.91 -6.11
C ILE A 258 21.15 13.04 -6.73
N VAL A 259 22.22 12.94 -5.93
CA VAL A 259 23.59 12.92 -6.45
C VAL A 259 23.80 11.76 -7.42
N ALA A 260 23.38 10.55 -7.03
CA ALA A 260 23.47 9.37 -7.89
C ALA A 260 22.63 9.50 -9.16
N LEU A 261 21.42 10.08 -9.05
CA LEU A 261 20.55 10.36 -10.19
C LEU A 261 21.26 11.23 -11.24
N ILE A 262 21.89 12.32 -10.80
CA ILE A 262 22.61 13.24 -11.70
C ILE A 262 23.88 12.60 -12.26
N ALA A 263 24.61 11.84 -11.44
CA ALA A 263 25.82 11.13 -11.88
C ALA A 263 25.51 10.07 -12.96
N ILE A 264 24.46 9.26 -12.76
CA ILE A 264 23.98 8.28 -13.73
C ILE A 264 23.49 8.97 -15.00
N GLY A 265 22.68 10.03 -14.87
CA GLY A 265 22.16 10.76 -16.02
C GLY A 265 23.26 11.46 -16.84
N SER A 266 24.33 11.93 -16.17
CA SER A 266 25.44 12.62 -16.83
C SER A 266 26.45 11.66 -17.48
N SER A 267 26.64 10.45 -16.91
CA SER A 267 27.76 9.57 -17.29
C SER A 267 27.35 8.27 -17.96
N PHE A 268 26.10 7.84 -17.80
CA PHE A 268 25.65 6.52 -18.24
C PHE A 268 24.41 6.60 -19.13
N SER A 269 23.26 6.99 -18.59
CA SER A 269 22.02 7.11 -19.34
C SER A 269 21.03 8.02 -18.61
N SER A 270 20.56 9.06 -19.32
CA SER A 270 19.49 9.94 -18.85
C SER A 270 18.15 9.22 -18.72
N GLU A 271 17.89 8.20 -19.56
CA GLU A 271 16.65 7.41 -19.51
C GLU A 271 16.56 6.52 -18.27
N ILE A 272 17.67 5.84 -17.90
CA ILE A 272 17.70 5.02 -16.69
C ILE A 272 17.61 5.92 -15.45
N ALA A 273 18.29 7.07 -15.47
CA ALA A 273 18.23 8.04 -14.39
C ALA A 273 16.78 8.51 -14.15
N LEU A 274 16.12 9.08 -15.16
CA LEU A 274 14.77 9.63 -15.02
C LEU A 274 13.68 8.56 -14.90
N GLY A 275 13.87 7.38 -15.48
CA GLY A 275 12.93 6.27 -15.44
C GLY A 275 13.06 5.41 -14.18
N GLY A 276 13.73 4.27 -14.33
CA GLY A 276 13.81 3.23 -13.30
C GLY A 276 14.47 3.70 -12.01
N PHE A 277 15.62 4.37 -12.10
CA PHE A 277 16.39 4.77 -10.91
C PHE A 277 15.64 5.79 -10.06
N HIS A 278 15.08 6.84 -10.69
CA HIS A 278 14.37 7.88 -9.95
C HIS A 278 13.25 7.30 -9.10
N SER A 279 12.41 6.41 -9.65
CA SER A 279 11.28 5.83 -8.94
C SER A 279 11.72 4.84 -7.84
N GLN A 280 12.67 3.94 -8.13
CA GLN A 280 13.02 2.85 -7.23
C GLN A 280 14.02 3.24 -6.13
N ALA A 281 14.95 4.15 -6.41
CA ALA A 281 16.01 4.51 -5.45
C ALA A 281 15.45 5.08 -4.14
N GLY A 282 14.32 5.81 -4.19
CA GLY A 282 13.63 6.31 -3.01
C GLY A 282 13.12 5.16 -2.11
N TRP A 283 12.47 4.17 -2.70
CA TRP A 283 11.97 2.99 -1.98
C TRP A 283 13.10 2.11 -1.44
N ILE A 284 14.18 1.91 -2.22
CA ILE A 284 15.37 1.18 -1.76
C ILE A 284 15.99 1.88 -0.54
N GLY A 285 16.16 3.20 -0.62
CA GLY A 285 16.67 4.01 0.49
C GLY A 285 15.77 3.92 1.73
N PHE A 286 14.45 4.05 1.55
CA PHE A 286 13.48 3.92 2.64
C PHE A 286 13.54 2.54 3.30
N CYS A 287 13.51 1.45 2.53
CA CYS A 287 13.61 0.09 3.06
C CYS A 287 14.94 -0.12 3.80
N GLY A 288 16.06 0.33 3.23
CA GLY A 288 17.38 0.22 3.84
C GLY A 288 17.47 0.96 5.18
N VAL A 289 17.01 2.22 5.23
CA VAL A 289 16.98 3.03 6.46
C VAL A 289 16.06 2.40 7.51
N SER A 290 14.85 1.98 7.12
CA SER A 290 13.90 1.32 8.02
C SER A 290 14.47 0.04 8.63
N LEU A 291 15.13 -0.81 7.84
CA LEU A 291 15.79 -2.02 8.34
C LEU A 291 16.96 -1.68 9.27
N ALA A 292 17.80 -0.70 8.92
CA ALA A 292 18.90 -0.26 9.76
C ALA A 292 18.40 0.26 11.12
N LEU A 293 17.32 1.04 11.14
CA LEU A 293 16.68 1.53 12.37
C LEU A 293 16.13 0.38 13.22
N ILE A 294 15.49 -0.63 12.61
CA ILE A 294 15.04 -1.83 13.34
C ILE A 294 16.25 -2.55 13.97
N MET A 295 17.33 -2.75 13.21
CA MET A 295 18.53 -3.42 13.71
C MET A 295 19.18 -2.66 14.88
N ILE A 296 19.23 -1.33 14.80
CA ILE A 296 19.71 -0.48 15.89
C ILE A 296 18.78 -0.59 17.09
N ALA A 297 17.47 -0.49 16.88
CA ALA A 297 16.47 -0.56 17.93
C ALA A 297 16.55 -1.91 18.67
N ASP A 298 16.66 -3.02 17.95
CA ASP A 298 16.76 -4.37 18.55
C ASP A 298 18.03 -4.51 19.41
N ARG A 299 19.18 -4.01 18.92
CA ARG A 299 20.44 -4.04 19.70
C ARG A 299 20.39 -3.18 20.96
N VAL A 300 19.75 -2.02 20.90
CA VAL A 300 19.69 -1.07 22.03
C VAL A 300 18.61 -1.46 23.04
N SER A 301 17.56 -2.16 22.59
CA SER A 301 16.37 -2.43 23.40
C SER A 301 16.45 -3.72 24.22
N ARG A 302 17.14 -4.76 23.75
CA ARG A 302 17.23 -6.05 24.48
C ARG A 302 17.93 -5.90 25.83
N PRO A 303 17.29 -6.22 26.98
CA PRO A 303 18.00 -6.45 28.25
C PRO A 303 19.12 -7.48 28.02
N ARG A 304 20.36 -7.14 28.39
CA ARG A 304 21.45 -8.13 28.53
C ARG A 304 21.04 -9.09 29.65
N GLY A 305 20.29 -10.14 29.35
CA GLY A 305 19.93 -11.12 30.38
C GLY A 305 18.75 -12.06 30.13
N GLN A 306 17.88 -11.86 29.14
CA GLN A 306 16.82 -12.85 28.84
C GLN A 306 17.23 -13.76 27.68
N ALA A 307 18.17 -14.66 27.98
CA ALA A 307 18.30 -15.91 27.26
C ALA A 307 17.22 -16.88 27.81
N PHE A 308 16.00 -16.80 27.30
CA PHE A 308 14.95 -17.77 27.66
C PHE A 308 14.19 -18.21 26.39
N ALA A 309 14.22 -19.53 26.15
CA ALA A 309 13.53 -20.31 25.12
C ALA A 309 14.09 -20.23 23.68
N THR A 310 15.38 -20.52 23.48
CA THR A 310 16.02 -20.53 22.15
C THR A 310 15.53 -21.65 21.21
N ALA A 311 15.37 -22.90 21.67
CA ALA A 311 15.11 -24.01 20.74
C ALA A 311 13.71 -24.01 20.08
N THR A 312 12.63 -23.74 20.82
CA THR A 312 11.26 -23.71 20.28
C THR A 312 10.92 -22.38 19.58
N GLN A 313 11.59 -21.27 19.93
CA GLN A 313 11.49 -20.03 19.16
C GLN A 313 12.30 -20.07 17.85
N GLU A 314 13.43 -20.79 17.80
CA GLU A 314 14.25 -20.89 16.59
C GLU A 314 13.55 -21.69 15.48
N GLU A 315 12.94 -22.85 15.77
CA GLU A 315 12.17 -23.61 14.77
C GLU A 315 10.96 -22.83 14.24
N SER A 316 10.26 -22.08 15.11
CA SER A 316 9.16 -21.21 14.68
C SER A 316 9.64 -19.97 13.91
N SER A 317 10.86 -19.47 14.18
CA SER A 317 11.47 -18.38 13.42
C SER A 317 11.88 -18.83 12.01
N ASP A 318 12.46 -20.02 11.88
CA ASP A 318 12.92 -20.55 10.59
C ASP A 318 11.74 -20.83 9.65
N GLY A 319 10.65 -21.41 10.15
CA GLY A 319 9.42 -21.59 9.38
C GLY A 319 8.81 -20.28 8.90
N VAL A 320 8.80 -19.24 9.74
CA VAL A 320 8.32 -17.90 9.32
C VAL A 320 9.21 -17.29 8.23
N ARG A 321 10.53 -17.43 8.33
CA ARG A 321 11.47 -16.96 7.29
C ARG A 321 11.24 -17.72 5.98
N ALA A 322 11.04 -19.03 6.04
CA ALA A 322 10.73 -19.83 4.87
C ALA A 322 9.43 -19.38 4.17
N LEU A 323 8.47 -18.80 4.89
CA LEU A 323 7.22 -18.31 4.31
C LEU A 323 7.34 -16.91 3.68
N ILE A 324 8.14 -16.01 4.26
CA ILE A 324 8.17 -14.58 3.86
C ILE A 324 9.41 -14.22 3.04
N LEU A 325 10.58 -14.79 3.36
CA LEU A 325 11.85 -14.37 2.77
C LEU A 325 11.88 -14.51 1.24
N PRO A 326 11.30 -15.56 0.61
CA PRO A 326 11.21 -15.63 -0.85
C PRO A 326 10.51 -14.41 -1.47
N LEU A 327 9.42 -13.93 -0.85
CA LEU A 327 8.71 -12.73 -1.32
C LEU A 327 9.56 -11.48 -1.15
N MET A 328 10.21 -11.32 0.02
CA MET A 328 11.09 -10.16 0.26
C MET A 328 12.25 -10.11 -0.73
N VAL A 329 12.87 -11.24 -1.03
CA VAL A 329 13.98 -11.31 -2.01
C VAL A 329 13.48 -11.06 -3.42
N SER A 330 12.32 -11.62 -3.81
CA SER A 330 11.72 -11.36 -5.12
C SER A 330 11.41 -9.88 -5.33
N LEU A 331 10.81 -9.22 -4.33
CA LEU A 331 10.50 -7.79 -4.37
C LEU A 331 11.79 -6.95 -4.39
N GLY A 332 12.76 -7.25 -3.51
CA GLY A 332 14.04 -6.53 -3.47
C GLY A 332 14.84 -6.67 -4.76
N ALA A 333 14.90 -7.87 -5.34
CA ALA A 333 15.54 -8.11 -6.64
C ALA A 333 14.82 -7.37 -7.78
N SER A 334 13.49 -7.32 -7.74
CA SER A 334 12.69 -6.55 -8.71
C SER A 334 12.99 -5.06 -8.61
N MET A 335 13.03 -4.49 -7.40
CA MET A 335 13.36 -3.07 -7.20
C MET A 335 14.75 -2.71 -7.74
N LEU A 336 15.74 -3.59 -7.54
CA LEU A 336 17.10 -3.39 -8.06
C LEU A 336 17.18 -3.48 -9.59
N VAL A 337 16.50 -4.46 -10.18
CA VAL A 337 16.44 -4.62 -11.64
C VAL A 337 15.69 -3.45 -12.27
N ASP A 338 14.57 -3.04 -11.68
CA ASP A 338 13.78 -1.90 -12.13
C ASP A 338 14.58 -0.60 -12.00
N ALA A 339 15.38 -0.44 -10.93
CA ALA A 339 16.26 0.72 -10.76
C ALA A 339 17.35 0.83 -11.84
N ALA A 340 17.74 -0.30 -12.43
CA ALA A 340 18.78 -0.38 -13.45
C ALA A 340 18.24 -0.46 -14.89
N SER A 341 16.91 -0.40 -15.06
CA SER A 341 16.25 -0.54 -16.36
C SER A 341 15.60 0.77 -16.80
N SER A 342 15.52 1.00 -18.10
CA SER A 342 14.66 2.03 -18.71
C SER A 342 13.47 1.34 -19.39
N GLY A 343 12.26 1.87 -19.20
CA GLY A 343 11.04 1.35 -19.84
C GLY A 343 10.37 0.18 -19.11
N THR A 344 9.42 -0.47 -19.82
CA THR A 344 8.59 -1.56 -19.31
C THR A 344 9.28 -2.93 -19.41
N PHE A 345 10.22 -3.12 -20.35
CA PHE A 345 10.91 -4.38 -20.54
C PHE A 345 12.10 -4.57 -19.59
N ARG A 346 11.98 -5.59 -18.72
CA ARG A 346 13.02 -5.93 -17.74
C ARG A 346 13.99 -6.93 -18.33
N VAL A 347 15.04 -6.44 -19.01
CA VAL A 347 16.14 -7.28 -19.50
C VAL A 347 16.74 -8.13 -18.35
N GLY A 348 16.84 -7.54 -17.16
CA GLY A 348 17.35 -8.19 -15.95
C GLY A 348 16.39 -9.19 -15.26
N TYR A 349 15.24 -9.54 -15.86
CA TYR A 349 14.28 -10.50 -15.28
C TYR A 349 14.92 -11.83 -14.84
N PRO A 350 15.87 -12.44 -15.59
CA PRO A 350 16.57 -13.65 -15.14
C PRO A 350 17.20 -13.53 -13.75
N LEU A 351 17.71 -12.35 -13.38
CA LEU A 351 18.31 -12.13 -12.05
C LEU A 351 17.27 -12.22 -10.94
N ILE A 352 16.06 -11.70 -11.18
CA ILE A 352 14.93 -11.81 -10.24
C ILE A 352 14.59 -13.29 -10.04
N ALA A 353 14.41 -14.02 -11.15
CA ALA A 353 14.07 -15.43 -11.11
C ALA A 353 15.15 -16.27 -10.39
N VAL A 354 16.43 -16.05 -10.70
CA VAL A 354 17.54 -16.75 -10.06
C VAL A 354 17.61 -16.45 -8.55
N ALA A 355 17.52 -15.19 -8.14
CA ALA A 355 17.56 -14.80 -6.74
C ALA A 355 16.42 -15.45 -5.94
N THR A 356 15.21 -15.41 -6.48
CA THR A 356 14.02 -16.01 -5.86
C THR A 356 14.11 -17.53 -5.80
N LEU A 357 14.47 -18.18 -6.90
CA LEU A 357 14.63 -19.65 -6.95
C LEU A 357 15.75 -20.13 -6.03
N ALA A 358 16.84 -19.37 -5.87
CA ALA A 358 17.92 -19.70 -4.95
C ALA A 358 17.45 -19.74 -3.49
N VAL A 359 16.60 -18.79 -3.08
CA VAL A 359 16.00 -18.79 -1.73
C VAL A 359 15.02 -19.95 -1.56
N ILE A 360 14.19 -20.22 -2.58
CA ILE A 360 13.29 -21.37 -2.56
C ILE A 360 14.09 -22.68 -2.40
N TRP A 361 15.19 -22.80 -3.13
CA TRP A 361 16.08 -23.96 -3.08
C TRP A 361 16.78 -24.10 -1.72
N TYR A 362 17.20 -22.99 -1.12
CA TYR A 362 17.79 -22.98 0.21
C TYR A 362 16.83 -23.59 1.25
N TYR A 363 15.55 -23.19 1.23
CA TYR A 363 14.50 -23.72 2.12
C TYR A 363 13.77 -24.96 1.58
N ARG A 364 14.30 -25.65 0.56
CA ARG A 364 13.62 -26.78 -0.10
C ARG A 364 13.13 -27.86 0.86
N SER A 365 13.87 -28.15 1.93
CA SER A 365 13.50 -29.15 2.94
C SER A 365 12.18 -28.81 3.63
N HIS A 366 11.94 -27.52 3.89
CA HIS A 366 10.70 -27.01 4.50
C HIS A 366 9.51 -27.23 3.57
N TYR A 367 9.70 -26.97 2.27
CA TYR A 367 8.63 -27.05 1.27
C TYR A 367 8.30 -28.46 0.80
N ARG A 368 9.15 -29.46 1.05
CA ARG A 368 8.87 -30.87 0.66
C ARG A 368 7.53 -31.36 1.19
N SER A 369 7.13 -30.90 2.38
CA SER A 369 5.85 -31.24 3.00
C SER A 369 4.62 -30.70 2.24
N TYR A 370 4.81 -29.67 1.42
CA TYR A 370 3.77 -29.05 0.61
C TYR A 370 3.64 -29.68 -0.77
N VAL A 371 4.62 -30.49 -1.19
CA VAL A 371 4.65 -31.12 -2.51
C VAL A 371 3.74 -32.35 -2.52
N GLY A 372 2.60 -32.23 -3.17
CA GLY A 372 1.69 -33.33 -3.49
C GLY A 372 1.01 -33.07 -4.83
N LEU A 373 0.50 -34.11 -5.49
CA LEU A 373 -0.19 -33.93 -6.77
C LEU A 373 -1.53 -33.19 -6.58
N PRO A 374 -1.90 -32.29 -7.51
CA PRO A 374 -3.22 -31.66 -7.50
C PRO A 374 -4.29 -32.71 -7.83
N ASP A 375 -5.49 -32.54 -7.28
CA ASP A 375 -6.66 -33.29 -7.75
C ASP A 375 -7.40 -32.53 -8.86
N ALA A 376 -8.39 -33.19 -9.47
CA ALA A 376 -9.17 -32.62 -10.56
C ALA A 376 -9.89 -31.31 -10.18
N ALA A 377 -10.29 -31.16 -8.92
CA ALA A 377 -10.94 -29.94 -8.44
C ALA A 377 -9.94 -28.77 -8.37
N THR A 378 -8.69 -29.01 -7.96
CA THR A 378 -7.62 -28.01 -7.99
C THR A 378 -7.35 -27.53 -9.43
N VAL A 379 -7.33 -28.45 -10.40
CA VAL A 379 -7.20 -28.10 -11.83
C VAL A 379 -8.42 -27.29 -12.32
N GLY A 380 -9.64 -27.70 -11.94
CA GLY A 380 -10.86 -26.97 -12.28
C GLY A 380 -10.89 -25.54 -11.73
N ILE A 381 -10.39 -25.33 -10.52
CA ILE A 381 -10.24 -23.99 -9.91
C ILE A 381 -9.22 -23.16 -10.71
N ALA A 382 -8.08 -23.74 -11.08
CA ALA A 382 -7.07 -23.05 -11.89
C ALA A 382 -7.65 -22.56 -13.23
N LEU A 383 -8.43 -23.41 -13.90
CA LEU A 383 -9.10 -23.08 -15.16
C LEU A 383 -10.14 -21.98 -14.98
N ALA A 384 -10.95 -22.04 -13.92
CA ALA A 384 -11.94 -21.01 -13.62
C ALA A 384 -11.28 -19.65 -13.35
N VAL A 385 -10.17 -19.64 -12.59
CA VAL A 385 -9.39 -18.42 -12.33
C VAL A 385 -8.77 -17.88 -13.62
N PHE A 386 -8.19 -18.73 -14.46
CA PHE A 386 -7.63 -18.34 -15.75
C PHE A 386 -8.69 -17.70 -16.66
N ILE A 387 -9.87 -18.30 -16.77
CA ILE A 387 -10.98 -17.74 -17.56
C ILE A 387 -11.44 -16.40 -16.99
N ALA A 388 -11.63 -16.31 -15.66
CA ALA A 388 -11.99 -15.06 -15.01
C ALA A 388 -10.94 -13.96 -15.25
N TRP A 389 -9.66 -14.32 -15.24
CA TRP A 389 -8.56 -13.41 -15.55
C TRP A 389 -8.67 -12.84 -16.96
N LEU A 390 -8.85 -13.70 -17.96
CA LEU A 390 -9.01 -13.27 -19.36
C LEU A 390 -10.26 -12.41 -19.60
N LEU A 391 -11.33 -12.63 -18.84
CA LEU A 391 -12.56 -11.84 -18.96
C LEU A 391 -12.46 -10.47 -18.29
N LEU A 392 -11.69 -10.37 -17.20
CA LEU A 392 -11.60 -9.16 -16.39
C LEU A 392 -10.44 -8.25 -16.76
N VAL A 393 -9.34 -8.81 -17.27
CA VAL A 393 -8.18 -8.03 -17.70
C VAL A 393 -8.39 -7.63 -19.16
N PRO A 394 -8.60 -6.33 -19.44
CA PRO A 394 -8.76 -5.86 -20.82
C PRO A 394 -7.49 -6.17 -21.62
N PRO A 395 -7.63 -6.62 -22.89
CA PRO A 395 -6.47 -6.83 -23.74
C PRO A 395 -5.77 -5.49 -24.02
N ASP A 396 -4.45 -5.52 -24.02
CA ASP A 396 -3.59 -4.36 -24.31
C ASP A 396 -2.59 -4.70 -25.43
N PRO A 397 -3.06 -4.76 -26.70
CA PRO A 397 -2.23 -5.20 -27.81
C PRO A 397 -1.01 -4.30 -28.05
N GLU A 398 -1.11 -3.02 -27.73
CA GLU A 398 -0.02 -2.05 -27.88
C GLU A 398 1.13 -2.38 -26.92
N ARG A 399 0.85 -2.56 -25.63
CA ARG A 399 1.88 -2.99 -24.68
C ARG A 399 2.45 -4.36 -25.02
N GLY A 400 1.60 -5.29 -25.46
CA GLY A 400 2.04 -6.61 -25.92
C GLY A 400 3.00 -6.52 -27.12
N ALA A 401 2.71 -5.63 -28.08
CA ALA A 401 3.55 -5.42 -29.25
C ALA A 401 4.91 -4.80 -28.86
N MET A 402 4.93 -3.84 -27.92
CA MET A 402 6.17 -3.27 -27.38
C MET A 402 7.04 -4.35 -26.73
N LEU A 403 6.46 -5.16 -25.83
CA LEU A 403 7.19 -6.26 -25.17
C LEU A 403 7.80 -7.23 -26.20
N ALA A 404 7.03 -7.59 -27.23
CA ALA A 404 7.49 -8.48 -28.29
C ALA A 404 8.58 -7.84 -29.16
N ALA A 405 8.52 -6.53 -29.40
CA ALA A 405 9.54 -5.80 -30.13
C ALA A 405 10.86 -5.77 -29.32
N ASP A 406 10.80 -5.35 -28.06
CA ASP A 406 11.96 -5.26 -27.17
C ASP A 406 12.65 -6.63 -27.00
N LEU A 407 11.86 -7.71 -26.87
CA LEU A 407 12.40 -9.07 -26.82
C LEU A 407 13.14 -9.44 -28.12
N ARG A 408 12.64 -9.04 -29.30
CA ARG A 408 13.27 -9.36 -30.59
C ARG A 408 14.59 -8.61 -30.81
N GLU A 409 14.79 -7.48 -30.15
CA GLU A 409 16.04 -6.72 -30.22
C GLU A 409 17.20 -7.44 -29.51
N LEU A 410 16.90 -8.33 -28.56
CA LEU A 410 17.93 -9.11 -27.88
C LEU A 410 18.58 -10.15 -28.82
N PRO A 411 19.86 -10.49 -28.63
CA PRO A 411 20.47 -11.64 -29.30
C PRO A 411 19.70 -12.93 -29.04
N ALA A 412 19.61 -13.83 -30.03
CA ALA A 412 18.78 -15.06 -29.94
C ALA A 412 19.03 -15.90 -28.67
N GLY A 413 20.28 -16.04 -28.23
CA GLY A 413 20.60 -16.73 -26.99
C GLY A 413 20.03 -16.05 -25.74
N MET A 414 20.04 -14.71 -25.70
CA MET A 414 19.44 -13.93 -24.62
C MET A 414 17.91 -13.97 -24.65
N GLN A 415 17.29 -14.04 -25.83
CA GLN A 415 15.84 -14.22 -25.95
C GLN A 415 15.39 -15.54 -25.31
N ILE A 416 16.07 -16.65 -25.66
CA ILE A 416 15.79 -17.97 -25.10
C ILE A 416 16.01 -17.96 -23.60
N LEU A 417 17.14 -17.41 -23.14
CA LEU A 417 17.44 -17.29 -21.71
C LEU A 417 16.35 -16.53 -20.96
N TRP A 418 15.95 -15.37 -21.49
CA TRP A 418 14.92 -14.53 -20.90
C TRP A 418 13.58 -15.27 -20.84
N LEU A 419 13.17 -15.94 -21.93
CA LEU A 419 11.92 -16.72 -21.99
C LEU A 419 11.92 -17.89 -21.00
N VAL A 420 13.02 -18.65 -20.93
CA VAL A 420 13.15 -19.78 -19.98
C VAL A 420 12.99 -19.28 -18.56
N PHE A 421 13.68 -18.21 -18.18
CA PHE A 421 13.56 -17.64 -16.85
C PHE A 421 12.21 -16.95 -16.63
N ARG A 422 11.58 -16.34 -17.64
CA ARG A 422 10.23 -15.77 -17.56
C ARG A 422 9.19 -16.84 -17.27
N VAL A 423 9.28 -17.98 -17.95
CA VAL A 423 8.39 -19.13 -17.69
C VAL A 423 8.68 -19.73 -16.32
N ALA A 424 9.94 -20.02 -15.98
CA ALA A 424 10.29 -20.58 -14.67
C ALA A 424 9.89 -19.62 -13.52
N GLY A 425 10.12 -18.33 -13.69
CA GLY A 425 9.73 -17.28 -12.74
C GLY A 425 8.23 -17.23 -12.54
N SER A 426 7.45 -17.11 -13.61
CA SER A 426 5.99 -16.96 -13.53
C SER A 426 5.25 -18.25 -13.17
N VAL A 427 5.72 -19.43 -13.60
CA VAL A 427 5.02 -20.72 -13.39
C VAL A 427 5.49 -21.44 -12.13
N ILE A 428 6.73 -21.23 -11.68
CA ILE A 428 7.29 -21.93 -10.52
C ILE A 428 7.53 -20.96 -9.37
N ALA A 429 8.36 -19.94 -9.58
CA ALA A 429 8.82 -19.09 -8.48
C ALA A 429 7.68 -18.26 -7.87
N VAL A 430 6.93 -17.53 -8.70
CA VAL A 430 5.84 -16.64 -8.27
C VAL A 430 4.74 -17.40 -7.52
N PRO A 431 4.17 -18.51 -8.03
CA PRO A 431 3.15 -19.27 -7.30
C PRO A 431 3.63 -19.77 -5.94
N ILE A 432 4.87 -20.26 -5.85
CA ILE A 432 5.43 -20.69 -4.57
C ILE A 432 5.54 -19.49 -3.62
N VAL A 433 6.17 -18.42 -4.07
CA VAL A 433 6.45 -17.22 -3.26
C VAL A 433 5.17 -16.57 -2.74
N GLU A 434 4.22 -16.31 -3.63
CA GLU A 434 3.00 -15.60 -3.27
C GLU A 434 2.10 -16.46 -2.42
N GLU A 435 1.94 -17.75 -2.73
CA GLU A 435 1.12 -18.61 -1.87
C GLU A 435 1.76 -18.77 -0.49
N LEU A 436 3.09 -18.95 -0.38
CA LEU A 436 3.78 -19.01 0.93
C LEU A 436 3.50 -17.77 1.78
N ALA A 437 3.60 -16.58 1.19
CA ALA A 437 3.36 -15.33 1.91
C ALA A 437 1.88 -15.13 2.26
N PHE A 438 0.98 -15.30 1.30
CA PHE A 438 -0.45 -14.98 1.49
C PHE A 438 -1.21 -16.09 2.19
N ARG A 439 -1.02 -17.35 1.78
CA ARG A 439 -1.78 -18.52 2.25
C ARG A 439 -1.07 -19.25 3.38
N GLY A 440 0.27 -19.21 3.40
CA GLY A 440 1.08 -19.81 4.44
C GLY A 440 1.29 -18.89 5.65
N TYR A 441 1.49 -17.59 5.45
CA TYR A 441 1.73 -16.64 6.54
C TYR A 441 0.52 -15.77 6.87
N LEU A 442 0.04 -14.95 5.93
CA LEU A 442 -0.95 -13.91 6.19
C LEU A 442 -2.34 -14.49 6.57
N LEU A 443 -2.84 -15.45 5.80
CA LEU A 443 -4.15 -16.05 6.01
C LEU A 443 -4.27 -16.73 7.40
N PRO A 444 -3.35 -17.62 7.83
CA PRO A 444 -3.37 -18.19 9.18
C PRO A 444 -3.30 -17.13 10.27
N ARG A 445 -2.45 -16.10 10.12
CA ARG A 445 -2.34 -14.99 11.08
C ARG A 445 -3.65 -14.23 11.24
N LEU A 446 -4.32 -13.90 10.13
CA LEU A 446 -5.63 -13.23 10.13
C LEU A 446 -6.73 -14.12 10.74
N ALA A 447 -6.57 -15.44 10.62
CA ALA A 447 -7.46 -16.44 11.20
C ALA A 447 -7.10 -16.83 12.65
N GLY A 448 -6.13 -16.15 13.29
CA GLY A 448 -5.72 -16.41 14.68
C GLY A 448 -4.89 -17.68 14.88
N HIS A 449 -4.30 -18.23 13.82
CA HIS A 449 -3.43 -19.41 13.85
C HIS A 449 -1.94 -18.99 13.72
N PRO A 450 -1.00 -19.81 14.21
CA PRO A 450 0.42 -19.57 13.95
C PRO A 450 0.72 -19.65 12.44
N PRO A 451 1.77 -18.96 11.95
CA PRO A 451 2.24 -19.09 10.57
C PRO A 451 2.49 -20.56 10.17
N GLY A 452 2.10 -20.95 8.96
CA GLY A 452 2.15 -22.33 8.50
C GLY A 452 1.13 -23.26 9.17
N GLY A 453 0.37 -22.78 10.16
CA GLY A 453 -0.68 -23.50 10.86
C GLY A 453 -1.93 -23.69 9.99
N LEU A 454 -1.86 -24.66 9.08
CA LEU A 454 -2.97 -25.10 8.26
C LEU A 454 -3.83 -26.11 9.06
N GLY A 455 -5.14 -26.16 8.82
CA GLY A 455 -6.06 -27.00 9.61
C GLY A 455 -7.33 -26.27 10.04
N PHE A 456 -7.87 -25.42 9.16
CA PHE A 456 -9.07 -24.66 9.43
C PHE A 456 -10.26 -25.61 9.61
N LYS A 457 -10.83 -25.67 10.82
CA LYS A 457 -12.05 -26.44 11.11
C LYS A 457 -13.28 -25.88 10.38
N ARG A 458 -13.28 -24.57 10.11
CA ARG A 458 -14.29 -23.83 9.35
C ARG A 458 -13.58 -22.79 8.49
N ALA A 459 -14.11 -22.49 7.32
CA ALA A 459 -13.54 -21.49 6.42
C ALA A 459 -13.50 -20.10 7.11
N PRO A 460 -12.31 -19.50 7.27
CA PRO A 460 -12.18 -18.19 7.90
C PRO A 460 -12.49 -17.08 6.87
N TRP A 461 -13.76 -16.95 6.49
CA TRP A 461 -14.19 -16.08 5.37
C TRP A 461 -13.65 -14.65 5.41
N LEU A 462 -13.60 -14.03 6.60
CA LEU A 462 -13.02 -12.69 6.74
C LEU A 462 -11.51 -12.68 6.46
N ALA A 463 -10.76 -13.67 6.94
CA ALA A 463 -9.34 -13.80 6.66
C ALA A 463 -9.08 -14.06 5.17
N ILE A 464 -9.92 -14.87 4.52
CA ILE A 464 -9.87 -15.12 3.07
C ILE A 464 -10.10 -13.82 2.31
N ALA A 465 -11.15 -13.06 2.64
CA ALA A 465 -11.49 -11.82 1.97
C ALA A 465 -10.37 -10.77 2.13
N VAL A 466 -9.84 -10.60 3.34
CA VAL A 466 -8.75 -9.64 3.61
C VAL A 466 -7.44 -10.08 2.94
N SER A 467 -7.04 -11.35 3.06
CA SER A 467 -5.83 -11.87 2.41
C SER A 467 -5.91 -11.78 0.89
N SER A 468 -7.06 -12.11 0.30
CA SER A 468 -7.28 -12.02 -1.15
C SER A 468 -7.39 -10.58 -1.63
N GLY A 469 -7.92 -9.67 -0.80
CA GLY A 469 -7.89 -8.22 -1.05
C GLY A 469 -6.46 -7.69 -1.12
N MET A 470 -5.62 -8.04 -0.15
CA MET A 470 -4.22 -7.64 -0.16
C MET A 470 -3.45 -8.23 -1.34
N PHE A 471 -3.74 -9.48 -1.72
CA PHE A 471 -3.19 -10.10 -2.93
C PHE A 471 -3.63 -9.36 -4.20
N GLY A 472 -4.92 -9.01 -4.29
CA GLY A 472 -5.46 -8.24 -5.41
C GLY A 472 -4.81 -6.87 -5.57
N LEU A 473 -4.56 -6.15 -4.48
CA LEU A 473 -3.89 -4.85 -4.50
C LEU A 473 -2.45 -4.87 -5.03
N MET A 474 -1.81 -6.03 -5.13
CA MET A 474 -0.50 -6.18 -5.78
C MET A 474 -0.57 -6.23 -7.31
N HIS A 475 -1.77 -6.40 -7.87
CA HIS A 475 -1.98 -6.58 -9.30
C HIS A 475 -2.55 -5.32 -9.94
N ALA A 476 -2.18 -5.05 -11.19
CA ALA A 476 -2.69 -3.91 -11.95
C ALA A 476 -4.23 -3.92 -12.04
N ASN A 477 -4.82 -5.09 -12.25
CA ASN A 477 -6.26 -5.30 -12.12
C ASN A 477 -6.59 -5.92 -10.76
N TRP A 478 -6.90 -5.06 -9.79
CA TRP A 478 -7.11 -5.46 -8.41
C TRP A 478 -8.27 -6.46 -8.24
N LEU A 479 -9.31 -6.37 -9.06
CA LEU A 479 -10.48 -7.26 -9.00
C LEU A 479 -10.13 -8.66 -9.52
N ALA A 480 -9.43 -8.75 -10.65
CA ALA A 480 -8.92 -10.02 -11.17
C ALA A 480 -7.98 -10.69 -10.16
N GLY A 481 -7.07 -9.92 -9.57
CA GLY A 481 -6.19 -10.39 -8.50
C GLY A 481 -6.95 -10.85 -7.25
N PHE A 482 -8.00 -10.13 -6.82
CA PHE A 482 -8.84 -10.53 -5.70
C PHE A 482 -9.50 -11.90 -5.93
N LEU A 483 -10.09 -12.10 -7.12
CA LEU A 483 -10.76 -13.36 -7.46
C LEU A 483 -9.78 -14.52 -7.62
N ALA A 484 -8.61 -14.28 -8.22
CA ALA A 484 -7.54 -15.27 -8.28
C ALA A 484 -7.11 -15.67 -6.87
N GLY A 485 -6.87 -14.69 -6.00
CA GLY A 485 -6.52 -14.93 -4.62
C GLY A 485 -7.58 -15.69 -3.82
N ALA A 486 -8.87 -15.40 -4.06
CA ALA A 486 -9.97 -16.13 -3.45
C ALA A 486 -10.04 -17.58 -3.97
N GLY A 487 -9.80 -17.80 -5.26
CA GLY A 487 -9.73 -19.12 -5.88
C GLY A 487 -8.60 -19.98 -5.31
N PHE A 488 -7.40 -19.43 -5.19
CA PHE A 488 -6.26 -20.15 -4.62
C PHE A 488 -6.44 -20.44 -3.13
N ALA A 489 -7.03 -19.51 -2.37
CA ALA A 489 -7.41 -19.75 -0.98
C ALA A 489 -8.48 -20.86 -0.86
N PHE A 490 -9.45 -20.91 -1.78
CA PHE A 490 -10.45 -21.98 -1.81
C PHE A 490 -9.82 -23.35 -2.13
N ALA A 491 -8.88 -23.41 -3.07
CA ALA A 491 -8.13 -24.63 -3.38
C ALA A 491 -7.40 -25.18 -2.13
N LEU A 492 -6.77 -24.29 -1.36
CA LEU A 492 -6.14 -24.64 -0.08
C LEU A 492 -7.14 -25.20 0.93
N ILE A 493 -8.21 -24.45 1.21
CA ILE A 493 -9.11 -24.70 2.35
C ILE A 493 -9.90 -26.00 2.18
N ARG A 494 -10.24 -26.35 0.93
CA ARG A 494 -10.97 -27.58 0.62
C ARG A 494 -10.28 -28.85 1.16
N ARG A 495 -8.94 -28.86 1.17
CA ARG A 495 -8.13 -30.01 1.62
C ARG A 495 -7.16 -29.68 2.74
N ASN A 496 -7.14 -28.45 3.23
CA ASN A 496 -6.13 -27.92 4.17
C ASN A 496 -4.69 -28.21 3.72
N ARG A 497 -4.42 -28.05 2.42
CA ARG A 497 -3.12 -28.35 1.82
C ARG A 497 -2.59 -27.15 1.06
N MET A 498 -1.38 -26.74 1.41
CA MET A 498 -0.67 -25.66 0.74
C MET A 498 -0.44 -25.95 -0.75
N GLY A 499 -0.09 -27.19 -1.07
CA GLY A 499 0.18 -27.62 -2.45
C GLY A 499 -0.99 -27.38 -3.40
N ASP A 500 -2.24 -27.45 -2.94
CA ASP A 500 -3.40 -27.19 -3.80
C ASP A 500 -3.49 -25.72 -4.23
N ALA A 501 -3.10 -24.77 -3.37
CA ALA A 501 -3.01 -23.35 -3.74
C ALA A 501 -1.89 -23.12 -4.75
N ILE A 502 -0.70 -23.66 -4.45
CA ILE A 502 0.50 -23.52 -5.29
C ILE A 502 0.24 -24.09 -6.68
N TRP A 503 -0.36 -25.28 -6.79
CA TRP A 503 -0.69 -25.88 -8.07
C TRP A 503 -1.79 -25.12 -8.83
N ALA A 504 -2.85 -24.68 -8.15
CA ALA A 504 -3.90 -23.91 -8.82
C ALA A 504 -3.32 -22.64 -9.45
N HIS A 505 -2.45 -21.95 -8.72
CA HIS A 505 -1.76 -20.75 -9.17
C HIS A 505 -0.75 -21.08 -10.28
N ALA A 506 0.10 -22.09 -10.11
CA ALA A 506 1.09 -22.51 -11.13
C ALA A 506 0.44 -22.94 -12.44
N ILE A 507 -0.67 -23.68 -12.40
CA ILE A 507 -1.42 -24.08 -13.59
C ILE A 507 -2.03 -22.85 -14.28
N CYS A 508 -2.63 -21.94 -13.52
CA CYS A 508 -3.16 -20.69 -14.05
C CYS A 508 -2.07 -19.88 -14.77
N ASN A 509 -0.92 -19.69 -14.13
CA ASN A 509 0.21 -18.96 -14.73
C ASN A 509 0.81 -19.71 -15.93
N GLY A 510 0.82 -21.05 -15.90
CA GLY A 510 1.22 -21.88 -17.04
C GLY A 510 0.30 -21.69 -18.25
N LEU A 511 -1.00 -21.58 -18.04
CA LEU A 511 -1.96 -21.27 -19.10
C LEU A 511 -1.79 -19.84 -19.62
N ILE A 512 -1.50 -18.87 -18.75
CA ILE A 512 -1.15 -17.50 -19.16
C ILE A 512 0.14 -17.49 -19.99
N ALA A 513 1.17 -18.22 -19.56
CA ALA A 513 2.42 -18.36 -20.29
C ALA A 513 2.21 -19.00 -21.67
N LEU A 514 1.38 -20.04 -21.75
CA LEU A 514 0.99 -20.67 -23.00
C LEU A 514 0.23 -19.70 -23.91
N ALA A 515 -0.71 -18.92 -23.36
CA ALA A 515 -1.43 -17.89 -24.09
C ALA A 515 -0.47 -16.85 -24.69
N ALA A 516 0.49 -16.37 -23.88
CA ALA A 516 1.47 -15.38 -24.31
C ALA A 516 2.37 -15.90 -25.45
N ILE A 517 2.95 -17.09 -25.28
CA ILE A 517 3.93 -17.63 -26.23
C ILE A 517 3.25 -18.22 -27.47
N ALA A 518 2.24 -19.08 -27.30
CA ALA A 518 1.66 -19.84 -28.41
C ALA A 518 0.65 -19.05 -29.23
N PHE A 519 -0.05 -18.08 -28.61
CA PHE A 519 -1.07 -17.26 -29.27
C PHE A 519 -0.67 -15.79 -29.43
N GLY A 520 0.57 -15.44 -29.07
CA GLY A 520 1.09 -14.08 -29.21
C GLY A 520 0.43 -13.05 -28.28
N ARG A 521 -0.24 -13.49 -27.20
CA ARG A 521 -0.87 -12.62 -26.19
C ARG A 521 0.16 -12.06 -25.20
N TRP A 522 1.18 -11.41 -25.73
CA TRP A 522 2.28 -10.80 -24.96
C TRP A 522 1.79 -9.74 -23.96
N ASP A 523 0.61 -9.18 -24.20
CA ASP A 523 -0.10 -8.27 -23.30
C ASP A 523 -0.37 -8.88 -21.91
N LEU A 524 -0.47 -10.21 -21.81
CA LEU A 524 -0.64 -10.90 -20.52
C LEU A 524 0.63 -10.94 -19.67
N TRP A 525 1.78 -10.59 -20.25
CA TRP A 525 3.08 -10.52 -19.57
C TRP A 525 3.66 -9.10 -19.52
N ALA A 526 2.99 -8.13 -20.14
CA ALA A 526 3.46 -6.75 -20.28
C ALA A 526 3.20 -5.88 -19.05
#